data_AF-A0A2V9ADI3-F1
#
_entry.id   AF-A0A2V9ADI3-F1
#
_cell.length_a   1.000
_cell.length_b   1.000
_cell.length_c   1.000
_cell.angle_alpha   90.00
_cell.angle_beta   90.00
_cell.angle_gamma   90.00
#
_symmetry.space_group_name_H-M   'P 1'
#
loop_
_entity.id
_entity.type
_entity.pdbx_description
1 polymer ?
#
loop_
_entity_poly.entity_id
_entity_poly.type
_entity_poly.pdbx_seq_one_letter_code
_entity_poly.pdbx_strand_id
1 'polypeptide(L)' 'MGTAYVRLGRFANAVPKLEKAARFDHYGNVHYQLYLAYSKLGKTELARKALARSQDLRKSSLEHDQALVIGSPQPEPEPQ' A
#
# COMPACT_ATOMS: atom_id res chain seq x y z
N MET A 1 4.56 14.40 0.07
CA MET A 1 4.60 14.97 1.44
C MET A 1 3.84 14.11 2.46
N GLY A 2 4.12 12.79 2.56
CA GLY A 2 3.43 11.89 3.49
C GLY A 2 3.90 11.96 4.96
N THR A 3 4.98 12.67 5.24
CA THR A 3 5.66 12.70 6.54
C THR A 3 5.08 13.71 7.54
N ALA A 4 4.17 14.58 7.14
CA ALA A 4 3.68 15.67 8.01
C ALA A 4 2.73 15.19 9.12
N TYR A 5 1.94 14.14 8.90
CA TYR A 5 0.93 13.70 9.88
C TYR A 5 1.51 12.92 11.07
N VAL A 6 2.67 12.27 10.88
CA VAL A 6 3.32 11.46 11.93
C VAL A 6 3.95 12.34 13.02
N ARG A 7 4.38 13.57 12.70
CA ARG A 7 5.07 14.45 13.65
C ARG A 7 4.14 15.19 14.61
N LEU A 8 2.84 15.31 14.31
CA LEU A 8 1.93 16.14 15.10
C LEU A 8 1.18 15.38 16.20
N GLY A 9 1.38 14.06 16.37
CA GLY A 9 0.61 13.24 17.32
C GLY A 9 -0.90 13.18 17.01
N ARG A 10 -1.34 13.83 15.93
CA ARG A 10 -2.73 13.94 15.49
C ARG A 10 -3.13 12.75 14.62
N PHE A 11 -2.70 11.55 14.99
CA PHE A 11 -3.08 10.32 14.28
C PHE A 11 -4.60 10.16 14.22
N ALA A 12 -5.32 10.50 15.30
CA ALA A 12 -6.79 10.49 15.33
C ALA A 12 -7.44 11.39 14.26
N ASN A 13 -6.88 12.58 14.02
CA ASN A 13 -7.38 13.50 13.00
C ASN A 13 -6.86 13.15 11.59
N ALA A 14 -5.77 12.38 11.50
CA ALA A 14 -5.20 11.92 10.24
C ALA A 14 -5.97 10.74 9.67
N VAL A 15 -6.47 9.82 10.52
CA VAL A 15 -7.25 8.63 10.11
C VAL A 15 -8.33 8.95 9.07
N PRO A 16 -9.29 9.88 9.30
CA PRO A 16 -10.36 10.13 8.33
C PRO A 16 -9.84 10.74 7.01
N LYS A 17 -8.72 11.46 7.03
CA LYS A 17 -8.08 12.00 5.82
C LYS A 17 -7.38 10.89 5.04
N LEU A 18 -6.68 10.01 5.76
CA LEU A 18 -6.02 8.85 5.19
C LEU A 18 -7.03 7.83 4.65
N GLU A 19 -8.18 7.62 5.29
CA GLU A 19 -9.23 6.73 4.78
C GLU A 19 -9.83 7.21 3.45
N LYS A 20 -10.00 8.53 3.30
CA LYS A 20 -10.42 9.11 2.01
C LYS A 20 -9.34 8.90 0.93
N ALA A 21 -8.09 9.15 1.27
CA ALA A 21 -6.97 8.94 0.35
C ALA A 21 -6.75 7.45 0.02
N ALA A 22 -7.06 6.56 0.96
CA ALA A 22 -6.91 5.12 0.83
C ALA A 22 -7.83 4.52 -0.24
N ARG A 23 -8.92 5.20 -0.61
CA ARG A 23 -9.78 4.80 -1.73
C ARG A 23 -9.09 4.96 -3.09
N PHE A 24 -8.09 5.82 -3.17
CA PHE A 24 -7.31 6.10 -4.38
C PHE A 24 -5.87 5.57 -4.25
N ASP A 25 -5.59 4.76 -3.23
CA ASP A 25 -4.26 4.20 -2.99
C ASP A 25 -4.09 2.90 -3.77
N HIS A 26 -3.32 2.95 -4.84
CA HIS A 26 -2.96 1.79 -5.65
C HIS A 26 -1.63 1.16 -5.21
N TYR A 27 -0.82 1.90 -4.46
CA TYR A 27 0.54 1.51 -4.09
C TYR A 27 0.65 0.99 -2.65
N GLY A 28 -0.44 1.02 -1.88
CA GLY A 28 -0.47 0.59 -0.48
C GLY A 28 0.25 1.55 0.48
N ASN A 29 0.70 2.73 0.02
CA ASN A 29 1.44 3.69 0.83
C ASN A 29 0.54 4.36 1.87
N VAL A 30 -0.71 4.66 1.51
CA VAL A 30 -1.70 5.28 2.41
C VAL A 30 -2.19 4.25 3.43
N HIS A 31 -2.38 3.00 3.01
CA HIS A 31 -2.69 1.90 3.93
C HIS A 31 -1.59 1.66 4.98
N TYR A 32 -0.31 1.83 4.61
CA TYR A 32 0.79 1.77 5.58
C TYR A 32 0.74 2.93 6.60
N GLN A 33 0.37 4.14 6.16
CA GLN A 33 0.16 5.28 7.06
C GLN A 33 -1.04 5.08 8.00
N LEU A 34 -2.11 4.43 7.53
CA LEU A 34 -3.23 4.01 8.38
C LEU A 34 -2.81 2.98 9.41
N TYR A 35 -1.98 2.00 9.04
CA TYR A 35 -1.40 1.05 9.99
C TYR A 35 -0.66 1.76 11.12
N LEU A 36 0.23 2.69 10.79
CA LEU A 36 0.98 3.47 11.79
C LEU A 36 0.03 4.30 12.67
N ALA A 37 -0.96 4.96 12.08
CA ALA A 37 -1.95 5.75 12.82
C ALA A 37 -2.78 4.89 13.77
N TYR A 38 -3.30 3.75 13.31
CA TYR A 38 -4.07 2.84 14.14
C TYR A 38 -3.24 2.19 15.24
N SER A 39 -2.00 1.82 14.95
CA SER A 39 -1.06 1.28 15.94
C SER A 39 -0.78 2.30 17.06
N LYS A 40 -0.59 3.59 16.70
CA LYS A 40 -0.41 4.68 17.67
C LYS A 40 -1.67 5.03 18.45
N LEU A 41 -2.85 4.71 17.92
CA LEU A 41 -4.14 4.88 18.60
C LEU A 41 -4.55 3.65 19.44
N GLY A 42 -3.72 2.61 19.51
CA GLY A 42 -4.05 1.35 20.20
C GLY A 42 -5.08 0.48 19.47
N LYS A 43 -5.44 0.82 18.22
CA LYS A 43 -6.42 0.11 17.40
C LYS A 43 -5.75 -1.05 16.63
N THR A 44 -5.26 -2.04 17.37
CA THR A 44 -4.42 -3.12 16.83
C THR A 44 -5.09 -3.95 15.73
N GLU A 45 -6.40 -4.21 15.82
CA GLU A 45 -7.14 -4.93 14.76
C GLU A 45 -7.18 -4.15 13.45
N LEU A 46 -7.51 -2.85 13.51
CA LEU A 46 -7.56 -1.98 12.33
C LEU A 46 -6.16 -1.79 11.74
N ALA A 47 -5.15 -1.71 12.59
CA ALA A 47 -3.76 -1.66 12.17
C ALA A 47 -3.38 -2.90 11.34
N ARG A 48 -3.67 -4.12 11.83
CA ARG A 48 -3.40 -5.36 11.07
C ARG A 48 -4.12 -5.38 9.72
N LYS A 49 -5.40 -5.01 9.68
CA LYS A 49 -6.16 -4.95 8.42
C LYS A 49 -5.54 -3.99 7.42
N ALA A 50 -5.14 -2.80 7.88
CA ALA A 50 -4.49 -1.80 7.03
C ALA A 50 -3.11 -2.28 6.53
N LEU A 51 -2.32 -2.94 7.38
CA LEU A 51 -1.02 -3.49 7.00
C LEU A 51 -1.16 -4.61 5.95
N ALA A 52 -2.08 -5.55 6.16
CA ALA A 52 -2.33 -6.63 5.22
C ALA A 52 -2.72 -6.08 3.84
N ARG A 53 -3.59 -5.07 3.79
CA ARG A 53 -4.01 -4.45 2.53
C ARG A 53 -2.90 -3.63 1.87
N SER A 54 -2.04 -2.98 2.66
CA SER A 54 -0.83 -2.33 2.13
C SER A 54 0.09 -3.32 1.45
N GLN A 55 0.32 -4.49 2.08
CA GLN A 55 1.19 -5.54 1.54
C GLN A 55 0.60 -6.15 0.26
N ASP A 56 -0.70 -6.42 0.26
CA ASP A 56 -1.41 -6.95 -0.91
C ASP A 56 -1.32 -6.01 -2.12
N LEU A 57 -1.56 -4.71 -1.91
CA LEU A 57 -1.44 -3.70 -2.96
C LEU A 57 0.00 -3.55 -3.46
N ARG A 58 1.00 -3.56 -2.55
CA ARG A 58 2.42 -3.51 -2.96
C ARG A 58 2.83 -4.72 -3.76
N LYS A 59 2.33 -5.90 -3.41
CA LYS A 59 2.59 -7.14 -4.14
C LYS A 59 1.95 -7.09 -5.54
N SER A 60 0.67 -6.73 -5.61
CA SER A 60 -0.05 -6.55 -6.89
C SER A 60 0.58 -5.47 -7.78
N SER A 61 1.07 -4.36 -7.19
CA SER A 61 1.76 -3.31 -7.93
C SER A 61 3.13 -3.76 -8.43
N LEU A 62 3.87 -4.57 -7.67
CA LEU A 62 5.12 -5.16 -8.13
C LEU A 62 4.91 -6.18 -9.25
N GLU A 63 3.80 -6.93 -9.19
CA GLU A 63 3.42 -7.88 -10.24
C GLU A 63 2.97 -7.16 -11.52
N HIS A 64 2.23 -6.05 -11.40
CA HIS A 64 1.86 -5.19 -12.53
C HIS A 64 3.08 -4.55 -13.21
N ASP A 65 4.06 -4.09 -12.44
CA ASP A 65 5.29 -3.48 -12.99
C ASP A 65 6.20 -4.54 -13.65
N GLN A 66 6.26 -5.75 -13.08
CA GLN A 66 6.98 -6.88 -13.69
C GLN A 66 6.37 -7.37 -15.00
N ALA A 67 5.04 -7.30 -15.15
CA ALA A 67 4.39 -7.67 -16.41
C ALA A 67 4.74 -6.72 -17.57
N LEU A 68 5.10 -5.46 -17.28
CA LEU A 68 5.56 -4.49 -18.28
C LEU A 68 7.06 -4.63 -18.60
N VAL A 69 7.88 -5.11 -17.66
CA VAL A 69 9.30 -5.42 -17.90
C VAL A 69 9.47 -6.73 -18.70
N ILE A 70 8.56 -7.70 -18.58
CA ILE A 70 8.54 -8.93 -19.39
C ILE A 70 7.66 -8.71 -20.65
N GLY A 71 7.78 -7.53 -21.26
CA GLY A 71 7.24 -7.19 -22.57
C GLY A 71 8.15 -7.58 -23.74
N SER A 72 8.94 -8.66 -23.60
CA SER A 72 9.62 -9.30 -24.72
C SER A 72 9.16 -10.76 -24.81
N PRO A 73 8.32 -11.13 -25.79
CA PRO A 73 8.09 -12.53 -26.09
C PRO A 73 9.42 -13.09 -26.63
N GLN A 74 10.08 -13.95 -25.86
CA GLN A 74 11.06 -14.85 -26.47
C GLN A 74 10.28 -15.80 -27.38
N PRO A 75 10.58 -15.83 -28.69
CA PRO A 75 9.89 -16.73 -29.61
C PRO A 75 10.16 -18.19 -29.21
N GLU A 76 9.16 -19.02 -29.46
CA GLU A 76 9.00 -20.43 -29.11
C GLU A 76 10.28 -21.28 -29.26
N PRO A 77 10.45 -22.33 -28.42
CA PRO A 77 11.42 -23.36 -28.74
C PRO A 77 10.95 -24.13 -29.98
N GLU A 78 11.58 -23.88 -31.13
CA GLU A 78 11.43 -24.73 -32.32
C GLU A 78 11.82 -26.18 -31.95
N PRO A 79 10.91 -27.15 -32.11
CA PRO A 79 11.27 -28.56 -32.04
C PRO A 79 11.80 -28.98 -33.42
N GLN A 80 13.11 -29.24 -33.50
CA GLN A 80 13.73 -30.03 -34.59
C GLN A 80 14.17 -31.38 -34.04
#